data_AF-A0A932U4S5-F1
#
_entry.id   AF-A0A932U4S5-F1
#
_cell.length_a   1.000
_cell.length_b   1.000
_cell.length_c   1.000
_cell.angle_alpha   90.00
_cell.angle_beta   90.00
_cell.angle_gamma   90.00
#
_symmetry.space_group_name_H-M   'P 1'
#
loop_
_entity.id
_entity.type
_entity.pdbx_description
1 polymer ?
#
loop_
_entity_poly.entity_id
_entity_poly.type
_entity_poly.pdbx_seq_one_letter_code
_entity_poly.pdbx_strand_id
1 'polypeptide(L)'
;MSKILEFFGLPTHLQTKVEWAAVVDEQRCPYLQRTCLKTRKSEPDIAIGTCTLLYGKRQPTPIMICPFRLLERRQIFTDCIHLLSLHEPGNELHVVSQIPVPGGNVDYFLVSVRIGKVMDFVGIELQTLDTTGTVWPERQRFLEAQGVSTGDEERNLSKSFGMNWKMTAKTTLIQLHHKIPTFEQMGKHLVLVLQDALLGYMRNEFQFSHLNTARIGDSMHIHAYGIHSTADSPFRIRLGERLSTDADGVARCLGLQAETDVELQEIIQLLEAKLSNNTLLTL
;
A
#
# COMPACT_ATOMS: atom_id res chain seq x y z
N MET A 1 -11.80 21.24 6.19
CA MET A 1 -10.55 20.55 6.57
C MET A 1 -10.11 19.72 5.37
N SER A 2 -8.85 19.84 4.94
CA SER A 2 -8.35 19.08 3.78
C SER A 2 -8.40 17.58 4.04
N LYS A 3 -8.67 16.78 3.00
CA LYS A 3 -8.53 15.33 3.09
C LYS A 3 -7.09 14.86 2.97
N ILE A 4 -6.15 15.74 2.64
CA ILE A 4 -4.72 15.41 2.60
C ILE A 4 -4.16 15.55 4.00
N LEU A 5 -3.66 14.45 4.56
CA LEU A 5 -3.05 14.42 5.89
C LEU A 5 -1.54 14.64 5.83
N GLU A 6 -0.89 14.06 4.83
CA GLU A 6 0.55 14.21 4.58
C GLU A 6 0.81 14.63 3.13
N PHE A 7 1.56 15.72 2.97
CA PHE A 7 2.01 16.25 1.68
C PHE A 7 3.53 16.34 1.68
N PHE A 8 4.18 15.60 0.78
CA PHE A 8 5.63 15.36 0.77
C PHE A 8 6.18 14.92 2.14
N GLY A 9 5.39 14.10 2.86
CA GLY A 9 5.70 13.62 4.21
C GLY A 9 5.55 14.65 5.34
N LEU A 10 5.09 15.87 5.03
CA LEU A 10 4.79 16.88 6.04
C LEU A 10 3.31 16.82 6.45
N PRO A 11 2.98 16.87 7.76
CA PRO A 11 1.62 16.99 8.24
C PRO A 11 0.96 18.30 7.82
N THR A 12 -0.15 18.23 7.10
CA THR A 12 -0.85 19.40 6.57
C THR A 12 -1.61 20.23 7.61
N HIS A 13 -1.86 19.67 8.79
CA HIS A 13 -2.76 20.24 9.79
C HIS A 13 -2.06 20.77 11.05
N LEU A 14 -0.75 20.53 11.20
CA LEU A 14 -0.01 20.86 12.43
C LEU A 14 1.05 21.96 12.27
N GLN A 15 1.44 22.30 11.04
CA GLN A 15 2.59 23.15 10.83
C GLN A 15 2.16 24.55 10.36
N THR A 16 2.24 25.53 11.27
CA THR A 16 1.87 26.94 11.02
C THR A 16 2.96 27.76 10.32
N LYS A 17 4.10 27.15 9.96
CA LYS A 17 5.28 27.83 9.38
C LYS A 17 5.91 27.07 8.20
N VAL A 18 5.11 26.35 7.41
CA VAL A 18 5.62 25.66 6.21
C VAL A 18 5.47 26.58 5.01
N GLU A 19 6.59 26.83 4.33
CA GLU A 19 6.60 27.48 3.03
C GLU A 19 6.19 26.47 1.95
N TRP A 20 4.89 26.26 1.79
CA TRP A 20 4.34 25.23 0.88
C TRP A 20 4.73 25.45 -0.58
N ALA A 21 4.96 26.69 -1.02
CA ALA A 21 5.48 26.98 -2.35
C ALA A 21 6.86 26.32 -2.56
N ALA A 22 7.78 26.49 -1.61
CA ALA A 22 9.10 25.86 -1.66
C ALA A 22 9.01 24.32 -1.63
N VAL A 23 8.08 23.77 -0.84
CA VAL A 23 7.84 22.31 -0.80
C VAL A 23 7.36 21.78 -2.16
N VAL A 24 6.47 22.52 -2.83
CA VAL A 24 5.98 22.19 -4.18
C VAL A 24 7.07 22.34 -5.22
N ASP A 25 7.96 23.31 -5.10
CA ASP A 25 9.07 23.50 -6.04
C ASP A 25 10.14 22.40 -5.88
N GLU A 26 10.45 22.02 -4.63
CA GLU A 26 11.47 21.00 -4.35
C GLU A 26 10.99 19.58 -4.70
N GLN A 27 9.70 19.29 -4.52
CA GLN A 27 9.07 17.99 -4.79
C GLN A 27 9.77 16.79 -4.12
N ARG A 28 10.46 17.03 -2.99
CA ARG A 28 11.30 16.03 -2.32
C ARG A 28 10.45 15.02 -1.56
N CYS A 29 10.76 13.74 -1.74
CA CYS A 29 10.23 12.66 -0.92
C CYS A 29 11.18 12.37 0.25
N PRO A 30 10.76 12.58 1.51
CA PRO A 30 11.63 12.33 2.67
C PRO A 30 11.90 10.82 2.88
N TYR A 31 11.04 9.96 2.34
CA TYR A 31 11.19 8.51 2.48
C TYR A 31 12.21 7.92 1.51
N LEU A 32 12.40 8.57 0.35
CA LEU A 32 13.37 8.16 -0.67
C LEU A 32 14.63 9.04 -0.69
N GLN A 33 14.61 10.18 0.00
CA GLN A 33 15.70 11.17 0.01
C GLN A 33 16.07 11.71 -1.38
N ARG A 34 15.08 11.78 -2.27
CA ARG A 34 15.17 12.30 -3.65
C ARG A 34 13.82 12.86 -4.10
N THR A 35 13.73 13.36 -5.33
CA THR A 35 12.46 13.77 -5.94
C THR A 35 11.42 12.66 -5.87
N CYS A 36 10.18 13.05 -5.55
CA CYS A 36 9.06 12.13 -5.42
C CYS A 36 8.75 11.45 -6.75
N LEU A 37 8.68 10.12 -6.73
CA LEU A 37 8.42 9.32 -7.92
C LEU A 37 6.93 9.18 -8.27
N LYS A 38 6.03 9.60 -7.38
CA LYS A 38 4.59 9.53 -7.62
C LYS A 38 4.15 10.77 -8.39
N THR A 39 4.24 10.71 -9.71
CA THR A 39 4.00 11.84 -10.61
C THR A 39 2.62 11.80 -11.28
N ARG A 40 2.21 12.95 -11.83
CA ARG A 40 0.96 13.08 -12.58
C ARG A 40 1.13 12.37 -13.92
N LYS A 41 0.17 11.52 -14.29
CA LYS A 41 0.25 10.76 -15.56
C LYS A 41 0.28 11.66 -16.79
N SER A 42 -0.40 12.80 -16.75
CA SER A 42 -0.45 13.78 -17.84
C SER A 42 0.74 14.75 -17.84
N GLU A 43 1.41 14.94 -16.69
CA GLU A 43 2.58 15.81 -16.55
C GLU A 43 3.62 15.12 -15.64
N PRO A 44 4.49 14.27 -16.23
CA PRO A 44 5.41 13.44 -15.46
C PRO A 44 6.44 14.20 -14.62
N ASP A 45 6.70 15.47 -14.93
CA ASP A 45 7.61 16.34 -14.19
C ASP A 45 7.00 16.86 -12.87
N ILE A 46 5.70 16.67 -12.68
CA ILE A 46 4.97 17.15 -11.50
C ILE A 46 4.56 15.96 -10.62
N ALA A 47 5.14 15.92 -9.43
CA ALA A 47 4.81 15.01 -8.35
C ALA A 47 3.44 15.35 -7.71
N ILE A 48 2.68 14.30 -7.44
CA ILE A 48 1.41 14.38 -6.71
C ILE A 48 1.65 14.77 -5.25
N GLY A 49 2.73 14.29 -4.62
CA GLY A 49 3.12 14.66 -3.25
C GLY A 49 2.23 14.13 -2.12
N THR A 50 0.99 13.72 -2.40
CA THR A 50 0.06 13.15 -1.40
C THR A 50 0.51 11.76 -0.94
N CYS A 51 0.93 11.65 0.32
CA CYS A 51 1.37 10.38 0.92
C CYS A 51 0.21 9.64 1.62
N THR A 52 -0.56 10.38 2.41
CA THR A 52 -1.64 9.85 3.26
C THR A 52 -2.87 10.74 3.18
N LEU A 53 -4.04 10.12 3.11
CA LEU A 53 -5.34 10.77 3.02
C LEU A 53 -6.21 10.43 4.22
N LEU A 54 -7.16 11.30 4.56
CA LEU A 54 -8.27 10.98 5.43
C LEU A 54 -9.43 10.45 4.58
N TYR A 55 -9.87 9.23 4.85
CA TYR A 55 -10.94 8.57 4.09
C TYR A 55 -12.01 7.96 5.00
N GLY A 56 -13.26 8.00 4.55
CA GLY A 56 -14.42 7.51 5.31
C GLY A 56 -15.33 8.65 5.80
N LYS A 57 -16.65 8.46 5.67
CA LYS A 57 -17.66 9.48 6.07
C LYS A 57 -18.03 9.41 7.55
N ARG A 58 -18.22 8.19 8.08
CA ARG A 58 -18.67 7.95 9.46
C ARG A 58 -17.51 7.86 10.44
N GLN A 59 -16.45 7.17 10.03
CA GLN A 59 -15.19 7.05 10.78
C GLN A 59 -14.07 7.42 9.81
N PRO A 60 -13.62 8.69 9.81
CA PRO A 60 -12.51 9.12 8.99
C PRO A 60 -11.20 8.48 9.48
N THR A 61 -10.56 7.70 8.63
CA THR A 61 -9.34 6.96 8.95
C THR A 61 -8.19 7.42 8.04
N PRO A 62 -6.97 7.59 8.58
CA PRO A 62 -5.78 7.82 7.76
C PRO A 62 -5.50 6.61 6.86
N ILE A 63 -5.33 6.84 5.57
CA ILE A 63 -5.04 5.82 4.56
C ILE A 63 -3.80 6.23 3.77
N MET A 64 -2.77 5.38 3.82
CA MET A 64 -1.58 5.52 2.99
C MET A 64 -1.93 5.17 1.55
N ILE A 65 -1.57 6.07 0.63
CA ILE A 65 -1.75 5.87 -0.82
C ILE A 65 -0.43 5.88 -1.58
N CYS A 66 0.69 5.97 -0.86
CA CYS A 66 2.03 5.99 -1.43
C CYS A 66 2.85 4.87 -0.78
N PRO A 67 3.38 3.89 -1.53
CA PRO A 67 4.11 2.76 -0.95
C PRO A 67 5.38 3.22 -0.23
N PHE A 68 6.04 4.27 -0.73
CA PHE A 68 7.23 4.83 -0.10
C PHE A 68 6.96 5.37 1.30
N ARG A 69 5.72 5.68 1.66
CA ARG A 69 5.36 6.11 3.01
C ARG A 69 5.68 5.04 4.07
N LEU A 70 5.64 3.76 3.70
CA LEU A 70 6.00 2.64 4.56
C LEU A 70 7.49 2.58 4.88
N LEU A 71 8.35 3.34 4.17
CA LEU A 71 9.79 3.39 4.43
C LEU A 71 10.16 4.32 5.60
N GLU A 72 9.18 4.90 6.29
CA GLU A 72 9.43 5.77 7.44
C GLU A 72 10.41 5.11 8.42
N ARG A 73 11.51 5.85 8.69
CA ARG A 73 12.61 5.43 9.58
C ARG A 73 13.21 4.06 9.24
N ARG A 74 12.96 3.54 8.03
CA ARG A 74 13.39 2.21 7.62
C ARG A 74 12.92 1.11 8.59
N GLN A 75 11.83 1.38 9.33
CA GLN A 75 11.34 0.49 10.39
C GLN A 75 10.99 -0.90 9.84
N ILE A 76 10.36 -0.94 8.67
CA ILE A 76 9.93 -2.20 8.04
C ILE A 76 11.09 -3.18 7.81
N PHE A 77 12.30 -2.68 7.57
CA PHE A 77 13.48 -3.50 7.38
C PHE A 77 13.99 -4.05 8.71
N THR A 78 14.01 -3.22 9.75
CA THR A 78 14.40 -3.64 11.10
C THR A 78 13.46 -4.74 11.61
N ASP A 79 12.17 -4.57 11.36
CA ASP A 79 11.14 -5.52 11.74
C ASP A 79 11.22 -6.86 10.96
N CYS A 80 12.03 -6.94 9.90
CA CYS A 80 12.29 -8.17 9.13
C CYS A 80 13.63 -8.86 9.48
N ILE A 81 14.50 -8.27 10.31
CA ILE A 81 15.83 -8.85 10.63
C ILE A 81 15.71 -10.27 11.20
N HIS A 82 14.69 -10.53 12.01
CA HIS A 82 14.43 -11.83 12.62
C HIS A 82 14.18 -12.98 11.63
N LEU A 83 13.92 -12.67 10.36
CA LEU A 83 13.72 -13.65 9.28
C LEU A 83 15.03 -13.99 8.54
N LEU A 84 16.14 -13.32 8.86
CA LEU A 84 17.47 -13.68 8.34
C LEU A 84 18.09 -14.78 9.23
N SER A 85 17.65 -16.03 9.02
CA SER A 85 18.09 -17.21 9.78
C SER A 85 19.61 -17.45 9.80
N LEU A 86 20.35 -16.98 8.79
CA LEU A 86 21.81 -17.13 8.69
C LEU A 86 22.57 -15.82 8.98
N HIS A 87 21.88 -14.81 9.54
CA HIS A 87 22.54 -13.59 10.00
C HIS A 87 23.20 -13.81 11.36
N GLU A 88 24.47 -13.40 11.48
CA GLU A 88 25.26 -13.52 12.70
C GLU A 88 26.11 -12.26 12.93
N PRO A 89 26.59 -12.01 14.17
CA PRO A 89 27.52 -10.93 14.44
C PRO A 89 28.73 -10.95 13.51
N GLY A 90 29.04 -9.80 12.91
CA GLY A 90 30.08 -9.67 11.88
C GLY A 90 29.56 -9.64 10.45
N ASN A 91 28.29 -10.00 10.23
CA ASN A 91 27.61 -9.72 8.96
C ASN A 91 27.13 -8.26 8.91
N GLU A 92 27.14 -7.69 7.71
CA GLU A 92 26.55 -6.39 7.40
C GLU A 92 25.12 -6.56 6.87
N LEU A 93 24.26 -5.58 7.14
CA LEU A 93 22.91 -5.52 6.58
C LEU A 93 22.85 -4.52 5.44
N HIS A 94 22.37 -4.97 4.30
CA HIS A 94 22.18 -4.17 3.09
C HIS A 94 20.70 -4.15 2.71
N VAL A 95 20.23 -3.03 2.13
CA VAL A 95 18.90 -2.96 1.51
C VAL A 95 19.08 -2.69 0.04
N VAL A 96 18.58 -3.59 -0.80
CA VAL A 96 18.69 -3.52 -2.25
C VAL A 96 17.29 -3.41 -2.83
N SER A 97 17.06 -2.46 -3.74
CA SER A 97 15.74 -2.22 -4.34
C SER A 97 15.60 -2.82 -5.74
N GLN A 98 14.38 -3.21 -6.12
CA GLN A 98 13.97 -3.55 -7.49
C GLN A 98 14.81 -4.63 -8.16
N ILE A 99 14.76 -5.85 -7.61
CA ILE A 99 15.45 -6.99 -8.19
C ILE A 99 14.44 -7.91 -8.90
N PRO A 100 14.71 -8.32 -10.15
CA PRO A 100 13.86 -9.25 -10.88
C PRO A 100 13.93 -10.66 -10.30
N VAL A 101 12.78 -11.32 -10.25
CA VAL A 101 12.59 -12.71 -9.83
C VAL A 101 11.57 -13.39 -10.76
N PRO A 102 11.51 -14.72 -10.82
CA PRO A 102 10.36 -15.41 -11.38
C PRO A 102 9.05 -14.89 -10.75
N GLY A 103 8.12 -14.43 -11.59
CA GLY A 103 6.86 -13.81 -11.13
C GLY A 103 6.88 -12.28 -10.99
N GLY A 104 7.99 -11.58 -11.31
CA GLY A 104 8.03 -10.12 -11.43
C GLY A 104 9.27 -9.47 -10.81
N ASN A 105 9.12 -8.30 -10.21
CA ASN A 105 10.18 -7.66 -9.42
C ASN A 105 9.78 -7.66 -7.95
N VAL A 106 10.73 -7.84 -7.04
CA VAL A 106 10.52 -7.57 -5.62
C VAL A 106 11.00 -6.16 -5.29
N ASP A 107 10.18 -5.41 -4.55
CA ASP A 107 10.44 -4.00 -4.26
C ASP A 107 11.76 -3.81 -3.52
N TYR A 108 11.99 -4.59 -2.46
CA TYR A 108 13.21 -4.53 -1.66
C TYR A 108 13.68 -5.92 -1.20
N PHE A 109 14.98 -6.05 -1.04
CA PHE A 109 15.61 -7.14 -0.32
C PHE A 109 16.35 -6.58 0.89
N LEU A 110 16.13 -7.17 2.06
CA LEU A 110 17.02 -7.04 3.20
C LEU A 110 18.04 -8.19 3.12
N VAL A 111 19.33 -7.85 3.04
CA VAL A 111 20.40 -8.80 2.71
C VAL A 111 21.45 -8.81 3.82
N SER A 112 21.79 -10.00 4.30
CA SER A 112 22.92 -10.23 5.21
C SER A 112 24.17 -10.56 4.38
N VAL A 113 25.25 -9.81 4.55
CA VAL A 113 26.49 -9.93 3.77
C VAL A 113 27.70 -10.15 4.67
N ARG A 114 28.59 -11.08 4.32
CA ARG A 114 29.87 -11.30 5.00
C ARG A 114 31.01 -11.26 3.99
N ILE A 115 31.95 -10.33 4.17
CA ILE A 115 33.13 -10.16 3.28
C ILE A 115 32.70 -10.07 1.81
N GLY A 116 31.71 -9.23 1.52
CA GLY A 116 31.18 -9.00 0.18
C GLY A 116 30.35 -10.14 -0.42
N LYS A 117 30.06 -11.22 0.32
CA LYS A 117 29.20 -12.32 -0.13
C LYS A 117 27.86 -12.34 0.59
N VAL A 118 26.78 -12.60 -0.16
CA VAL A 118 25.44 -12.76 0.39
C VAL A 118 25.36 -14.05 1.19
N MET A 119 24.98 -13.94 2.46
CA MET A 119 24.77 -15.06 3.38
C MET A 119 23.29 -15.41 3.51
N ASP A 120 22.43 -14.40 3.58
CA ASP A 120 20.98 -14.56 3.69
C ASP A 120 20.24 -13.36 3.09
N PHE A 121 18.96 -13.52 2.79
CA PHE A 121 18.10 -12.42 2.40
C PHE A 121 16.62 -12.69 2.66
N VAL A 122 15.87 -11.60 2.77
CA VAL A 122 14.40 -11.58 2.85
C VAL A 122 13.89 -10.64 1.77
N GLY A 123 12.95 -11.11 0.97
CA GLY A 123 12.22 -10.26 0.02
C GLY A 123 11.14 -9.47 0.74
N ILE A 124 10.90 -8.23 0.31
CA ILE A 124 9.92 -7.31 0.92
C ILE A 124 9.14 -6.62 -0.20
N GLU A 125 7.83 -6.78 -0.19
CA GLU A 125 6.86 -6.12 -1.08
C GLU A 125 6.09 -5.06 -0.31
N LEU A 126 5.95 -3.86 -0.88
CA LEU A 126 5.18 -2.78 -0.27
C LEU A 126 3.82 -2.67 -0.94
N GLN A 127 2.75 -2.67 -0.17
CA GLN A 127 1.41 -2.41 -0.69
C GLN A 127 0.68 -1.30 0.06
N THR A 128 0.13 -0.36 -0.71
CA THR A 128 -0.75 0.71 -0.23
C THR A 128 -1.98 0.81 -1.13
N LEU A 129 -2.94 1.67 -0.79
CA LEU A 129 -4.17 1.75 -1.55
C LEU A 129 -4.07 2.70 -2.75
N ASP A 130 -4.52 2.21 -3.89
CA ASP A 130 -4.79 3.04 -5.04
C ASP A 130 -6.12 3.79 -4.89
N THR A 131 -6.23 4.92 -5.60
CA THR A 131 -7.48 5.68 -5.70
C THR A 131 -8.24 5.32 -6.97
N THR A 132 -9.57 5.23 -6.93
CA THR A 132 -10.41 4.98 -8.12
C THR A 132 -10.60 6.22 -9.00
N GLY A 133 -10.29 7.40 -8.45
CA GLY A 133 -10.26 8.68 -9.15
C GLY A 133 -8.92 9.38 -8.94
N THR A 134 -8.89 10.69 -9.21
CA THR A 134 -7.69 11.51 -9.01
C THR A 134 -7.75 12.27 -7.68
N VAL A 135 -6.62 12.28 -6.97
CA VAL A 135 -6.42 13.11 -5.77
C VAL A 135 -6.00 14.54 -6.12
N TRP A 136 -5.73 14.82 -7.40
CA TRP A 136 -5.19 16.08 -7.88
C TRP A 136 -6.05 17.30 -7.54
N PRO A 137 -7.38 17.31 -7.74
CA PRO A 137 -8.20 18.46 -7.36
C PRO A 137 -8.16 18.74 -5.85
N GLU A 138 -8.02 17.70 -5.02
CA GLU A 138 -7.89 17.87 -3.56
C GLU A 138 -6.53 18.48 -3.19
N ARG A 139 -5.46 18.09 -3.90
CA ARG A 139 -4.13 18.72 -3.79
C ARG A 139 -4.21 20.20 -4.15
N GLN A 140 -4.85 20.55 -5.25
CA GLN A 140 -4.99 21.94 -5.68
C GLN A 140 -5.72 22.79 -4.63
N ARG A 141 -6.88 22.31 -4.16
CA ARG A 141 -7.63 22.99 -3.09
C ARG A 141 -6.84 23.16 -1.81
N PHE A 142 -6.02 22.16 -1.44
CA PHE A 142 -5.13 22.28 -0.29
C PHE A 142 -4.10 23.41 -0.49
N LEU A 143 -3.40 23.43 -1.62
CA LEU A 143 -2.37 24.43 -1.91
C LEU A 143 -2.92 25.85 -1.95
N GLU A 144 -4.07 26.06 -2.57
CA GLU A 144 -4.75 27.36 -2.60
C GLU A 144 -5.17 27.82 -1.20
N ALA A 145 -5.67 26.91 -0.36
CA ALA A 145 -6.00 27.20 1.03
C ALA A 145 -4.76 27.56 1.87
N GLN A 146 -3.56 27.21 1.40
CA GLN A 146 -2.28 27.62 1.96
C GLN A 146 -1.69 28.87 1.27
N GLY A 147 -2.42 29.50 0.33
CA GLY A 147 -1.98 30.70 -0.38
C GLY A 147 -1.00 30.44 -1.54
N VAL A 148 -0.81 29.19 -1.96
CA VAL A 148 0.03 28.84 -3.11
C VAL A 148 -0.80 28.94 -4.39
N SER A 149 -0.41 29.82 -5.30
CA SER A 149 -1.04 29.92 -6.62
C SER A 149 -0.64 28.73 -7.48
N THR A 150 -1.61 27.98 -7.98
CA THR A 150 -1.35 26.78 -8.77
C THR A 150 -1.69 26.93 -10.25
N GLY A 151 -2.36 28.02 -10.64
CA GLY A 151 -2.73 28.30 -12.04
C GLY A 151 -3.66 27.26 -12.68
N ASP A 152 -4.22 26.34 -11.90
CA ASP A 152 -4.93 25.15 -12.39
C ASP A 152 -6.45 25.27 -12.21
N GLU A 153 -7.19 25.31 -13.32
CA GLU A 153 -8.65 25.40 -13.32
C GLU A 153 -9.34 24.09 -12.87
N GLU A 154 -8.62 22.96 -12.81
CA GLU A 154 -9.15 21.66 -12.39
C GLU A 154 -9.65 21.65 -10.92
N ARG A 155 -9.35 22.68 -10.13
CA ARG A 155 -9.86 22.87 -8.76
C ARG A 155 -11.39 22.82 -8.66
N ASN A 156 -12.06 23.35 -9.69
CA ASN A 156 -13.53 23.50 -9.75
C ASN A 156 -14.22 22.17 -10.10
N LEU A 157 -13.45 21.16 -10.49
CA LEU A 157 -13.99 19.83 -10.72
C LEU A 157 -14.40 19.22 -9.38
N SER A 158 -15.70 18.98 -9.22
CA SER A 158 -16.29 18.22 -8.11
C SER A 158 -15.91 16.72 -8.14
N LYS A 159 -14.85 16.35 -8.87
CA LYS A 159 -14.36 14.97 -8.97
C LYS A 159 -13.88 14.53 -7.59
N SER A 160 -14.63 13.61 -7.00
CA SER A 160 -14.24 12.92 -5.78
C SER A 160 -13.39 11.70 -6.12
N PHE A 161 -12.55 11.28 -5.17
CA PHE A 161 -11.82 10.02 -5.24
C PHE A 161 -12.45 9.00 -4.28
N GLY A 162 -12.46 7.74 -4.69
CA GLY A 162 -12.66 6.59 -3.82
C GLY A 162 -11.35 5.84 -3.61
N MET A 163 -11.35 4.85 -2.71
CA MET A 163 -10.25 3.91 -2.53
C MET A 163 -10.52 2.62 -3.31
N ASN A 164 -9.54 2.12 -4.04
CA ASN A 164 -9.66 0.95 -4.91
C ASN A 164 -9.37 -0.35 -4.15
N TRP A 165 -10.10 -0.60 -3.06
CA TRP A 165 -9.87 -1.71 -2.12
C TRP A 165 -9.80 -3.07 -2.81
N LYS A 166 -10.85 -3.41 -3.57
CA LYS A 166 -11.01 -4.72 -4.20
C LYS A 166 -9.90 -5.03 -5.20
N MET A 167 -9.58 -4.09 -6.09
CA MET A 167 -8.53 -4.31 -7.09
C MET A 167 -7.15 -4.35 -6.45
N THR A 168 -6.88 -3.51 -5.45
CA THR A 168 -5.61 -3.53 -4.70
C THR A 168 -5.43 -4.89 -4.05
N ALA A 169 -6.43 -5.38 -3.31
CA ALA A 169 -6.38 -6.69 -2.66
C ALA A 169 -6.19 -7.84 -3.66
N LYS A 170 -6.98 -7.91 -4.74
CA LYS A 170 -6.86 -8.94 -5.78
C LYS A 170 -5.48 -8.96 -6.42
N THR A 171 -4.98 -7.78 -6.80
CA THR A 171 -3.68 -7.63 -7.47
C THR A 171 -2.54 -8.03 -6.54
N THR A 172 -2.65 -7.69 -5.25
CA THR A 172 -1.69 -8.12 -4.23
C THR A 172 -1.64 -9.64 -4.12
N LEU A 173 -2.80 -10.28 -3.94
CA LEU A 173 -2.87 -11.74 -3.75
C LEU A 173 -2.35 -12.50 -4.97
N ILE A 174 -2.69 -12.06 -6.19
CA ILE A 174 -2.19 -12.73 -7.41
C ILE A 174 -0.69 -12.53 -7.61
N GLN A 175 -0.15 -11.36 -7.25
CA GLN A 175 1.30 -11.11 -7.29
C GLN A 175 2.04 -12.01 -6.28
N LEU A 176 1.51 -12.12 -5.05
CA LEU A 176 2.07 -13.04 -4.07
C LEU A 176 2.04 -14.48 -4.57
N HIS A 177 0.89 -14.94 -5.07
CA HIS A 177 0.71 -16.30 -5.59
C HIS A 177 1.76 -16.65 -6.66
N HIS A 178 2.17 -15.70 -7.51
CA HIS A 178 3.22 -15.92 -8.51
C HIS A 178 4.65 -15.87 -7.98
N LYS A 179 4.89 -15.23 -6.82
CA LYS A 179 6.24 -15.03 -6.28
C LYS A 179 6.61 -16.03 -5.18
N ILE A 180 5.65 -16.41 -4.32
CA ILE A 180 5.92 -17.23 -3.12
C ILE A 180 6.57 -18.58 -3.45
N PRO A 181 6.13 -19.33 -4.49
CA PRO A 181 6.73 -20.63 -4.80
C PRO A 181 8.25 -20.55 -5.01
N THR A 182 8.74 -19.44 -5.58
CA THR A 182 10.18 -19.22 -5.77
C THR A 182 10.91 -19.06 -4.43
N PHE A 183 10.37 -18.26 -3.51
CA PHE A 183 10.95 -18.04 -2.18
C PHE A 183 10.93 -19.32 -1.35
N GLU A 184 9.82 -20.05 -1.40
CA GLU A 184 9.65 -21.33 -0.71
C GLU A 184 10.65 -22.38 -1.21
N GLN A 185 10.84 -22.51 -2.53
CA GLN A 185 11.83 -23.42 -3.11
C GLN A 185 13.26 -23.07 -2.68
N MET A 186 13.57 -21.79 -2.47
CA MET A 186 14.88 -21.33 -2.00
C MET A 186 15.06 -21.45 -0.48
N GLY A 187 14.00 -21.79 0.26
CA GLY A 187 14.00 -21.73 1.73
C GLY A 187 14.21 -20.30 2.25
N LYS A 188 13.59 -19.31 1.59
CA LYS A 188 13.68 -17.87 1.92
C LYS A 188 12.30 -17.29 2.19
N HIS A 189 12.27 -16.16 2.86
CA HIS A 189 11.03 -15.47 3.21
C HIS A 189 10.71 -14.33 2.22
N LEU A 190 9.42 -14.20 1.88
CA LEU A 190 8.84 -12.99 1.29
C LEU A 190 7.92 -12.33 2.32
N VAL A 191 8.05 -11.01 2.48
CA VAL A 191 7.23 -10.23 3.41
C VAL A 191 6.39 -9.22 2.65
N LEU A 192 5.06 -9.30 2.77
CA LEU A 192 4.14 -8.26 2.34
C LEU A 192 3.98 -7.25 3.48
N VAL A 193 4.38 -6.00 3.23
CA VAL A 193 4.23 -4.87 4.13
C VAL A 193 3.05 -4.03 3.66
N LEU A 194 2.05 -3.85 4.53
CA LEU A 194 0.84 -3.09 4.20
C LEU A 194 0.27 -2.35 5.42
N GLN A 195 -0.73 -1.51 5.18
CA GLN A 195 -1.50 -0.88 6.24
C GLN A 195 -2.54 -1.84 6.83
N ASP A 196 -2.74 -1.80 8.15
CA ASP A 196 -3.78 -2.54 8.88
C ASP A 196 -5.18 -2.44 8.27
N ALA A 197 -5.57 -1.27 7.78
CA ALA A 197 -6.84 -1.04 7.10
C ALA A 197 -7.01 -1.93 5.84
N LEU A 198 -5.94 -2.12 5.06
CA LEU A 198 -5.97 -3.02 3.89
C LEU A 198 -6.04 -4.48 4.33
N LEU A 199 -5.31 -4.86 5.39
CA LEU A 199 -5.42 -6.23 5.95
C LEU A 199 -6.85 -6.53 6.41
N GLY A 200 -7.46 -5.58 7.13
CA GLY A 200 -8.85 -5.69 7.59
C GLY A 200 -9.82 -5.87 6.43
N TYR A 201 -9.65 -5.12 5.34
CA TYR A 201 -10.44 -5.31 4.12
C TYR A 201 -10.22 -6.71 3.51
N MET A 202 -8.96 -7.16 3.37
CA MET A 202 -8.66 -8.47 2.81
C MET A 202 -9.28 -9.61 3.63
N ARG A 203 -9.28 -9.50 4.96
CA ARG A 203 -9.90 -10.49 5.86
C ARG A 203 -11.40 -10.63 5.71
N ASN A 204 -12.09 -9.55 5.34
CA ASN A 204 -13.55 -9.53 5.22
C ASN A 204 -14.04 -9.99 3.84
N GLU A 205 -13.16 -10.02 2.84
CA GLU A 205 -13.53 -10.26 1.44
C GLU A 205 -12.97 -11.58 0.90
N PHE A 206 -11.85 -12.04 1.47
CA PHE A 206 -11.09 -13.19 1.01
C PHE A 206 -10.89 -14.20 2.14
N GLN A 207 -10.51 -15.42 1.78
CA GLN A 207 -10.30 -16.50 2.75
C GLN A 207 -8.99 -16.30 3.54
N PHE A 208 -9.06 -15.58 4.66
CA PHE A 208 -7.92 -15.35 5.57
C PHE A 208 -8.03 -16.08 6.90
N SER A 209 -9.11 -16.86 7.12
CA SER A 209 -9.39 -17.52 8.40
C SER A 209 -8.35 -18.55 8.81
N HIS A 210 -7.60 -19.10 7.84
CA HIS A 210 -6.51 -20.04 8.10
C HIS A 210 -5.17 -19.39 8.43
N LEU A 211 -5.02 -18.08 8.19
CA LEU A 211 -3.81 -17.34 8.57
C LEU A 211 -3.83 -17.12 10.08
N ASN A 212 -2.81 -17.66 10.75
CA ASN A 212 -2.65 -17.58 12.19
C ASN A 212 -1.49 -16.65 12.56
N THR A 213 -1.15 -16.59 13.84
CA THR A 213 0.06 -15.95 14.35
C THR A 213 1.29 -16.37 13.56
N ALA A 214 2.11 -15.40 13.18
CA ALA A 214 3.30 -15.63 12.36
C ALA A 214 4.26 -16.68 12.96
N ARG A 215 4.73 -17.60 12.12
CA ARG A 215 5.69 -18.66 12.40
C ARG A 215 6.92 -18.44 11.52
N ILE A 216 8.11 -18.59 12.11
CA ILE A 216 9.37 -18.39 11.38
C ILE A 216 9.56 -19.41 10.24
N GLY A 217 8.96 -20.60 10.34
CA GLY A 217 9.11 -21.64 9.30
C GLY A 217 8.30 -21.38 8.02
N ASP A 218 7.37 -20.41 8.04
CA ASP A 218 6.50 -20.13 6.90
C ASP A 218 7.23 -19.24 5.87
N SER A 219 7.08 -19.54 4.58
CA SER A 219 7.79 -18.82 3.50
C SER A 219 7.22 -17.41 3.25
N MET A 220 5.93 -17.20 3.54
CA MET A 220 5.22 -15.95 3.31
C MET A 220 4.81 -15.28 4.62
N HIS A 221 5.18 -14.02 4.79
CA HIS A 221 4.84 -13.21 5.96
C HIS A 221 4.05 -11.96 5.57
N ILE A 222 3.07 -11.58 6.38
CA ILE A 222 2.33 -10.33 6.23
C ILE A 222 2.58 -9.48 7.47
N HIS A 223 3.13 -8.28 7.27
CA HIS A 223 3.37 -7.30 8.32
C HIS A 223 2.41 -6.12 8.12
N ALA A 224 1.46 -5.97 9.04
CA ALA A 224 0.47 -4.90 9.00
C ALA A 224 0.85 -3.76 9.96
N TYR A 225 0.90 -2.55 9.41
CA TYR A 225 1.28 -1.34 10.12
C TYR A 225 0.08 -0.41 10.31
N GLY A 226 -0.08 0.10 11.53
CA GLY A 226 -1.01 1.19 11.84
C GLY A 226 -0.31 2.54 11.84
N ILE A 227 -1.08 3.63 11.69
CA ILE A 227 -0.60 5.00 11.84
C ILE A 227 -0.96 5.48 13.25
N HIS A 228 0.03 5.99 14.00
CA HIS A 228 -0.12 6.43 15.38
C HIS A 228 0.46 7.83 15.60
N SER A 229 -0.24 8.63 16.39
CA SER A 229 0.31 9.89 16.91
C SER A 229 1.31 9.62 18.03
N THR A 230 2.43 10.33 17.99
CA THR A 230 3.49 10.34 19.00
C THR A 230 3.82 11.78 19.38
N ALA A 231 4.62 11.99 20.43
CA ALA A 231 5.06 13.33 20.82
C ALA A 231 5.80 14.08 19.69
N ASP A 232 6.56 13.34 18.87
CA ASP A 232 7.44 13.92 17.84
C ASP A 232 6.83 13.90 16.42
N SER A 233 5.80 13.08 16.18
CA SER A 233 5.16 12.94 14.87
C SER A 233 3.72 12.45 15.00
N PRO A 234 2.74 13.06 14.29
CA PRO A 234 1.35 12.64 14.30
C PRO A 234 1.06 11.38 13.48
N PHE A 235 2.00 10.92 12.65
CA PHE A 235 1.73 9.87 11.66
C PHE A 235 2.72 8.71 11.71
N ARG A 236 3.23 8.37 12.90
CA ARG A 236 4.27 7.36 13.03
C ARG A 236 3.72 5.96 12.72
N ILE A 237 4.35 5.22 11.80
CA ILE A 237 3.97 3.83 11.54
C ILE A 237 4.41 2.93 12.70
N ARG A 238 3.61 1.92 13.01
CA ARG A 238 3.95 0.89 13.98
C ARG A 238 3.45 -0.46 13.51
N LEU A 239 4.31 -1.46 13.57
CA LEU A 239 3.90 -2.84 13.36
C LEU A 239 2.84 -3.23 14.40
N GLY A 240 1.63 -3.49 13.93
CA GLY A 240 0.50 -3.89 14.77
C GLY A 240 0.31 -5.40 14.79
N GLU A 241 0.49 -6.05 13.64
CA GLU A 241 0.19 -7.47 13.48
C GLU A 241 1.13 -8.16 12.49
N ARG A 242 1.43 -9.43 12.77
CA ARG A 242 2.14 -10.33 11.86
C ARG A 242 1.35 -11.61 11.64
N LEU A 243 1.17 -11.97 10.38
CA LEU A 243 0.64 -13.27 9.95
C LEU A 243 1.70 -13.97 9.10
N SER A 244 1.58 -15.28 8.95
CA SER A 244 2.37 -16.03 7.99
C SER A 244 1.62 -17.23 7.44
N THR A 245 2.11 -17.72 6.31
CA THR A 245 1.62 -18.92 5.63
C THR A 245 2.64 -19.35 4.56
N ASP A 246 2.32 -20.39 3.80
CA ASP A 246 3.06 -20.90 2.64
C ASP A 246 2.37 -20.56 1.29
N ALA A 247 2.92 -21.08 0.18
CA ALA A 247 2.33 -20.92 -1.15
C ALA A 247 0.87 -21.40 -1.23
N ASP A 248 0.56 -22.56 -0.64
CA ASP A 248 -0.78 -23.14 -0.62
C ASP A 248 -1.77 -22.25 0.16
N GLY A 249 -1.33 -21.69 1.28
CA GLY A 249 -2.14 -20.78 2.07
C GLY A 249 -2.42 -19.46 1.35
N VAL A 250 -1.48 -18.91 0.58
CA VAL A 250 -1.75 -17.76 -0.31
C VAL A 250 -2.73 -18.14 -1.41
N ALA A 251 -2.61 -19.33 -2.01
CA ALA A 251 -3.56 -19.82 -3.01
C ALA A 251 -4.99 -19.92 -2.45
N ARG A 252 -5.15 -20.41 -1.20
CA ARG A 252 -6.45 -20.40 -0.51
C ARG A 252 -6.99 -18.98 -0.33
N CYS A 253 -6.15 -18.00 -0.02
CA CYS A 253 -6.57 -16.61 0.11
C CYS A 253 -7.17 -16.02 -1.19
N LEU A 254 -6.91 -16.59 -2.37
CA LEU A 254 -7.57 -16.12 -3.61
C LEU A 254 -9.06 -16.48 -3.65
N GLY A 255 -9.51 -17.46 -2.85
CA GLY A 255 -10.91 -17.76 -2.65
C GLY A 255 -11.67 -16.58 -2.03
N LEU A 256 -12.91 -16.38 -2.45
CA LEU A 256 -13.80 -15.38 -1.85
C LEU A 256 -14.44 -15.94 -0.58
N GLN A 257 -14.74 -15.06 0.38
CA GLN A 257 -15.53 -15.42 1.56
C GLN A 257 -17.04 -15.52 1.28
N ALA A 258 -17.53 -14.93 0.19
CA ALA A 258 -18.94 -14.97 -0.16
C ALA A 258 -19.37 -16.40 -0.53
N GLU A 259 -20.51 -16.83 0.03
CA GLU A 259 -21.23 -18.01 -0.42
C GLU A 259 -21.44 -17.91 -1.93
N THR A 260 -20.87 -18.85 -2.68
CA THR A 260 -21.11 -18.98 -4.13
C THR A 260 -22.47 -19.59 -4.46
N ASP A 261 -23.26 -19.94 -3.43
CA ASP A 261 -24.65 -20.38 -3.54
C ASP A 261 -25.58 -19.16 -3.68
N VAL A 262 -25.38 -18.37 -4.73
CA VAL A 262 -26.44 -17.46 -5.16
C VAL A 262 -27.44 -18.30 -5.92
N GLU A 263 -28.64 -18.50 -5.37
CA GLU A 263 -29.68 -19.23 -6.06
C GLU A 263 -30.03 -18.52 -7.37
N LEU A 264 -30.22 -19.31 -8.44
CA LEU A 264 -30.57 -18.78 -9.76
C LEU A 264 -31.77 -17.82 -9.70
N GLN A 265 -32.73 -18.07 -8.80
CA GLN A 265 -33.90 -17.23 -8.60
C GLN A 265 -33.56 -15.82 -8.07
N GLU A 266 -32.56 -15.68 -7.19
CA GLU A 266 -32.13 -14.37 -6.69
C GLU A 266 -31.50 -13.54 -7.81
N ILE A 267 -30.68 -14.18 -8.66
CA ILE A 267 -30.10 -13.51 -9.83
C ILE A 267 -31.20 -13.11 -10.81
N ILE A 268 -32.16 -14.00 -11.09
CA ILE A 268 -33.29 -13.71 -11.98
C ILE A 268 -34.08 -12.51 -11.48
N GLN A 269 -34.42 -12.45 -10.18
CA GLN A 269 -35.16 -11.31 -9.61
C GLN A 269 -34.38 -10.00 -9.75
N LEU A 270 -33.06 -10.02 -9.52
CA LEU A 270 -32.21 -8.83 -9.68
C LEU A 270 -32.12 -8.37 -11.14
N LEU A 271 -32.13 -9.31 -12.09
CA LEU A 271 -32.12 -9.03 -13.53
C LEU A 271 -33.47 -8.48 -13.98
N GLU A 272 -34.57 -9.13 -13.62
CA GLU A 272 -35.95 -8.74 -13.94
C GLU A 272 -36.26 -7.33 -13.41
N ALA A 273 -35.79 -6.99 -12.20
CA ALA A 273 -35.92 -5.64 -11.64
C ALA A 273 -35.20 -4.55 -12.45
N LYS A 274 -34.26 -4.92 -13.34
CA LYS A 274 -33.52 -3.99 -14.21
C LYS A 274 -34.00 -3.98 -15.66
N LEU A 275 -34.91 -4.87 -16.05
CA LEU A 275 -35.43 -4.91 -17.41
C LEU A 275 -36.32 -3.70 -17.70
N SER A 276 -36.12 -3.08 -18.86
CA SER A 276 -36.95 -2.01 -19.37
C SER A 276 -36.86 -1.95 -20.90
N ASN A 277 -37.70 -1.12 -21.55
CA ASN A 277 -37.59 -0.87 -22.99
C ASN A 277 -36.21 -0.33 -23.39
N ASN A 278 -35.49 0.34 -22.48
CA ASN A 278 -34.14 0.86 -22.73
C ASN A 278 -33.05 -0.21 -22.68
N THR A 279 -33.32 -1.36 -22.05
CA THR A 279 -32.38 -2.50 -21.99
C THR A 279 -32.68 -3.55 -23.06
N LEU A 280 -33.72 -3.34 -23.87
CA LEU A 280 -34.07 -4.22 -24.98
C LEU A 280 -33.07 -4.01 -26.12
N LEU A 281 -32.32 -5.06 -26.47
CA LEU A 281 -31.44 -5.05 -27.64
C LEU A 281 -32.30 -5.13 -28.90
N THR A 282 -32.31 -4.09 -29.71
CA THR A 282 -32.87 -4.11 -31.06
C THR A 282 -31.83 -4.62 -32.05
N LEU A 283 -32.18 -5.69 -32.77
CA LEU A 283 -31.41 -6.25 -33.88
C LEU A 283 -31.87 -5.67 -35.22
#